data_AF-A0A661NT57-F1
#
_entry.id   AF-A0A661NT57-F1
#
_cell.length_a   1.000
_cell.length_b   1.000
_cell.length_c   1.000
_cell.angle_alpha   90.00
_cell.angle_beta   90.00
_cell.angle_gamma   90.00
#
_symmetry.space_group_name_H-M   'P 1'
#
loop_
_entity.id
_entity.type
_entity.pdbx_description
1 polymer ?
#
loop_
_entity_poly.entity_id
_entity_poly.type
_entity_poly.pdbx_seq_one_letter_code
_entity_poly.pdbx_strand_id
1 'polypeptide(L)'
;MDEKVRAYLSSIGARGGRKSRRKLDPDQAQAMVRVRQARRAYRQFHASCFWSYDPEYRVTLADVPWVAEQLMKHGGRDAWEKAAKLCP
;
A
#
# COMPACT_ATOMS: atom_id res chain seq x y z
N MET A 1 -31.31 -0.23 17.61
CA MET A 1 -30.34 0.81 17.22
C MET A 1 -31.12 2.09 16.99
N ASP A 2 -30.74 3.20 17.61
CA ASP A 2 -31.52 4.46 17.58
C ASP A 2 -31.52 5.10 16.17
N GLU A 3 -32.67 5.58 15.73
CA GLU A 3 -32.86 6.18 14.40
C GLU A 3 -31.99 7.42 14.19
N LYS A 4 -31.74 8.20 15.24
CA LYS A 4 -30.85 9.37 15.19
C LYS A 4 -29.41 8.95 14.91
N VAL A 5 -28.97 7.83 15.48
CA VAL A 5 -27.62 7.29 15.26
C VAL A 5 -27.46 6.83 13.81
N ARG A 6 -28.47 6.15 13.25
CA ARG A 6 -28.45 5.71 11.84
C ARG A 6 -28.41 6.89 10.87
N ALA A 7 -29.21 7.92 11.11
CA ALA A 7 -29.21 9.14 10.31
C ALA A 7 -27.87 9.88 10.36
N TYR A 8 -27.27 9.97 11.56
CA TYR A 8 -25.96 10.57 11.76
C TYR A 8 -24.87 9.83 10.97
N LEU A 9 -24.77 8.50 11.11
CA LEU A 9 -23.79 7.67 10.41
C LEU A 9 -23.93 7.74 8.87
N SER A 10 -25.17 7.76 8.37
CA SER A 10 -25.45 7.93 6.94
C SER A 10 -24.97 9.30 6.44
N SER A 11 -25.20 10.37 7.21
CA SER A 11 -24.81 11.73 6.83
C SER A 11 -23.29 11.91 6.72
N ILE A 12 -22.52 11.33 7.65
CA ILE A 12 -21.06 11.41 7.64
C ILE A 12 -20.45 10.53 6.55
N GLY A 13 -21.03 9.35 6.28
CA GLY A 13 -20.64 8.48 5.17
C GLY A 13 -20.86 9.15 3.81
N ALA A 14 -22.02 9.77 3.60
CA ALA A 14 -22.32 10.51 2.37
C ALA A 14 -21.43 11.75 2.18
N ARG A 15 -21.02 12.41 3.27
CA ARG A 15 -20.10 13.55 3.24
C ARG A 15 -18.68 13.09 2.90
N GLY A 16 -18.21 12.00 3.51
CA GLY A 16 -16.93 11.35 3.19
C GLY A 16 -16.88 10.87 1.74
N GLY A 17 -17.93 10.18 1.28
CA GLY A 17 -18.08 9.76 -0.10
C GLY A 17 -18.07 10.94 -1.07
N ARG A 18 -18.82 12.02 -0.77
CA ARG A 18 -18.82 13.26 -1.58
C ARG A 18 -17.47 13.98 -1.62
N LYS A 19 -16.78 14.10 -0.48
CA LYS A 19 -15.40 14.63 -0.41
C LYS A 19 -14.42 13.75 -1.19
N SER A 20 -14.68 12.45 -1.23
CA SER A 20 -13.90 11.45 -1.98
C SER A 20 -14.24 11.37 -3.47
N ARG A 21 -15.20 12.15 -4.00
CA ARG A 21 -15.62 12.13 -5.44
C ARG A 21 -14.56 12.65 -6.43
N ARG A 22 -13.28 12.76 -6.05
CA ARG A 22 -12.23 12.71 -7.08
C ARG A 22 -12.36 11.33 -7.74
N LYS A 23 -12.63 11.32 -9.04
CA LYS A 23 -12.71 10.09 -9.82
C LYS A 23 -11.32 9.44 -9.75
N LEU A 24 -11.15 8.49 -8.84
CA LEU A 24 -9.91 7.74 -8.71
C LEU A 24 -9.95 6.70 -9.81
N ASP A 25 -9.15 6.94 -10.83
CA ASP A 25 -8.97 6.00 -11.92
C ASP A 25 -8.53 4.62 -11.34
N PRO A 26 -9.06 3.49 -11.84
CA PRO A 26 -8.69 2.16 -11.35
C PRO A 26 -7.18 1.93 -11.30
N ASP A 27 -6.43 2.47 -12.27
CA ASP A 27 -4.97 2.34 -12.31
C ASP A 27 -4.31 3.16 -11.20
N GLN A 28 -4.85 4.35 -10.91
CA GLN A 28 -4.42 5.15 -9.77
C GLN A 28 -4.70 4.43 -8.44
N ALA A 29 -5.86 3.78 -8.31
CA ALA A 29 -6.19 3.00 -7.12
C ALA A 29 -5.22 1.82 -6.94
N GLN A 30 -4.92 1.08 -8.02
CA GLN A 30 -3.95 -0.01 -8.00
C GLN A 30 -2.54 0.49 -7.65
N ALA A 31 -2.11 1.61 -8.22
CA ALA A 31 -0.81 2.22 -7.94
C ALA A 31 -0.67 2.58 -6.45
N MET A 32 -1.71 3.16 -5.84
CA MET A 32 -1.73 3.46 -4.40
C MET A 32 -1.59 2.19 -3.55
N VAL A 33 -2.28 1.12 -3.93
CA VAL A 33 -2.20 -0.17 -3.23
C VAL A 33 -0.80 -0.76 -3.35
N ARG A 34 -0.19 -0.73 -4.55
CA ARG A 34 1.17 -1.20 -4.78
C ARG A 34 2.18 -0.47 -3.90
N VAL A 35 2.12 0.87 -3.85
CA VAL A 35 3.01 1.67 -2.97
C VAL A 35 2.83 1.29 -1.50
N ARG A 36 1.59 1.10 -1.03
CA ARG A 36 1.34 0.69 0.36
C ARG A 36 1.92 -0.69 0.66
N GLN A 37 1.74 -1.64 -0.26
CA GLN A 37 2.29 -2.99 -0.11
C GLN A 37 3.82 -2.97 -0.13
N ALA A 38 4.43 -2.20 -1.04
CA ALA A 38 5.88 -2.05 -1.11
C ALA A 38 6.45 -1.44 0.19
N ARG A 39 5.82 -0.40 0.75
CA ARG A 39 6.21 0.17 2.06
C ARG A 39 6.08 -0.81 3.22
N ARG A 40 5.07 -1.68 3.17
CA ARG A 40 4.89 -2.74 4.18
C ARG A 40 6.00 -3.78 4.06
N ALA A 41 6.29 -4.23 2.84
CA ALA A 41 7.33 -5.20 2.58
C ALA A 41 8.73 -4.64 2.92
N TYR A 42 9.04 -3.40 2.53
CA TYR A 42 10.29 -2.72 2.86
C TYR A 42 10.57 -2.75 4.37
N ARG A 43 9.60 -2.35 5.18
CA ARG A 43 9.72 -2.38 6.66
C ARG A 43 9.83 -3.80 7.21
N GLN A 44 9.05 -4.73 6.67
CA GLN A 44 9.04 -6.10 7.16
C GLN A 44 10.36 -6.84 6.88
N PHE A 45 10.97 -6.60 5.72
CA PHE A 45 12.21 -7.26 5.28
C PHE A 45 13.40 -6.32 5.34
N HIS A 46 13.34 -5.26 6.17
CA HIS A 46 14.41 -4.28 6.24
C HIS A 46 15.72 -4.94 6.64
N ALA A 47 15.74 -5.68 7.74
CA ALA A 47 16.94 -6.35 8.25
C ALA A 47 17.52 -7.40 7.28
N SER A 48 16.70 -8.06 6.46
CA SER A 48 17.17 -9.12 5.54
C SER A 48 17.55 -8.61 4.15
N CYS A 49 16.74 -7.71 3.58
CA CYS A 49 16.86 -7.29 2.18
C CYS A 49 17.31 -5.83 2.02
N PHE A 50 17.13 -5.00 3.05
CA PHE A 50 17.36 -3.55 2.95
C PHE A 50 18.24 -3.00 4.08
N TRP A 51 19.06 -3.84 4.72
CA TRP A 51 19.79 -3.49 5.93
C TRP A 51 20.76 -2.30 5.74
N SER A 52 21.25 -2.12 4.51
CA SER A 52 22.15 -1.02 4.12
C SER A 52 21.43 0.27 3.74
N TYR A 53 20.10 0.26 3.66
CA TYR A 53 19.29 1.42 3.29
C TYR A 53 18.64 2.06 4.52
N ASP A 54 18.29 3.33 4.39
CA ASP A 54 17.63 4.10 5.44
C ASP A 54 16.29 3.45 5.86
N PRO A 55 16.12 3.05 7.14
CA PRO A 55 14.87 2.45 7.62
C PRO A 55 13.66 3.39 7.50
N GLU A 56 13.87 4.70 7.44
CA GLU A 56 12.83 5.71 7.29
C GLU A 56 12.54 6.09 5.82
N TYR A 57 13.23 5.45 4.87
CA TYR A 57 13.06 5.71 3.44
C TYR A 57 11.59 5.56 3.00
N ARG A 58 11.08 6.60 2.33
CA ARG A 58 9.70 6.65 1.86
C ARG A 58 9.59 6.14 0.43
N VAL A 59 9.39 4.83 0.29
CA VAL A 59 9.10 4.17 -1.00
C VAL A 59 7.96 4.89 -1.76
N THR A 60 8.23 5.26 -3.00
CA THR A 60 7.32 5.87 -3.97
C THR A 60 6.87 4.85 -5.02
N LEU A 61 6.06 5.27 -5.99
CA LEU A 61 5.64 4.38 -7.08
C LEU A 61 6.81 3.95 -7.97
N ALA A 62 7.77 4.84 -8.21
CA ALA A 62 8.94 4.55 -9.03
C ALA A 62 9.86 3.50 -8.38
N ASP A 63 9.82 3.39 -7.06
CA ASP A 63 10.64 2.44 -6.29
C ASP A 63 10.03 1.03 -6.22
N VAL A 64 8.75 0.86 -6.57
CA VAL A 64 8.06 -0.44 -6.44
C VAL A 64 8.78 -1.57 -7.19
N PRO A 65 9.24 -1.39 -8.44
CA PRO A 65 10.00 -2.43 -9.15
C PRO A 65 11.29 -2.79 -8.44
N TRP A 66 12.02 -1.80 -7.91
CA TRP A 66 13.27 -2.03 -7.16
C TRP A 66 13.01 -2.80 -5.86
N VAL A 67 11.96 -2.43 -5.09
CA VAL A 67 11.58 -3.17 -3.88
C VAL A 67 11.25 -4.63 -4.22
N ALA A 68 10.50 -4.87 -5.29
CA ALA A 68 10.17 -6.24 -5.72
C ALA A 68 11.43 -7.02 -6.08
N GLU A 69 12.36 -6.43 -6.84
CA GLU A 69 13.62 -7.06 -7.22
C GLU A 69 14.47 -7.45 -6.01
N GLN A 70 14.66 -6.54 -5.04
CA GLN A 70 15.45 -6.83 -3.84
C GLN A 70 14.84 -7.96 -3.00
N LEU A 71 13.52 -7.97 -2.85
CA LEU A 71 12.80 -9.04 -2.16
C LEU A 71 12.97 -10.39 -2.86
N MET A 72 12.89 -10.42 -4.19
CA MET A 72 13.06 -11.65 -4.97
C MET A 72 14.49 -12.19 -4.93
N LYS A 73 15.50 -11.31 -4.93
CA LYS A 73 16.93 -11.71 -4.93
C LYS A 73 17.42 -12.17 -3.56
N HIS A 74 16.96 -11.52 -2.48
CA HIS A 74 17.61 -11.65 -1.17
C HIS A 74 16.69 -12.17 -0.06
N GLY A 75 15.36 -12.13 -0.23
CA GLY A 75 14.42 -12.35 0.88
C GLY A 75 13.85 -13.76 1.01
N GLY A 76 14.30 -14.71 0.19
CA GLY A 76 13.78 -16.08 0.20
C GLY A 76 12.30 -16.17 -0.22
N ARG A 77 11.65 -17.30 0.09
CA ARG A 77 10.30 -17.62 -0.42
C ARG A 77 9.24 -16.62 0.03
N ASP A 78 9.20 -16.28 1.31
CA ASP A 78 8.17 -15.39 1.87
C ASP A 78 8.25 -13.97 1.30
N ALA A 79 9.46 -13.47 1.05
CA ALA A 79 9.66 -12.18 0.40
C ALA A 79 9.29 -12.24 -1.08
N TRP A 80 9.66 -13.33 -1.76
CA TRP A 80 9.33 -13.56 -3.16
C TRP A 80 7.81 -13.58 -3.38
N GLU A 81 7.04 -14.29 -2.55
CA GLU A 81 5.57 -14.34 -2.64
C GLU A 81 4.91 -12.96 -2.45
N LYS A 82 5.54 -12.06 -1.70
CA LYS A 82 5.07 -10.67 -1.55
C LYS A 82 5.49 -9.82 -2.73
N ALA A 83 6.71 -9.99 -3.23
CA ALA A 83 7.22 -9.30 -4.40
C ALA A 83 6.41 -9.62 -5.66
N ALA A 84 5.99 -10.89 -5.83
CA ALA A 84 5.14 -11.34 -6.93
C ALA A 84 3.77 -10.63 -6.96
N LYS A 85 3.29 -10.09 -5.82
CA LYS A 85 2.06 -9.30 -5.73
C LYS A 85 2.27 -7.81 -6.03
N LEU A 86 3.53 -7.36 -6.10
CA LEU A 86 3.90 -5.98 -6.43
C LEU A 86 4.07 -5.76 -7.93
N CYS A 87 4.54 -6.79 -8.65
CA CYS A 87 4.65 -6.81 -10.11
C CYS A 87 3.35 -7.35 -10.73
N PRO A 88 2.69 -6.63 -11.65
CA PRO A 88 1.64 -7.18 -12.50
C PRO A 88 2.20 -8.14 -13.56
#